data_AF-A0A5E7ZK30-F1
#
_entry.id   AF-A0A5E7ZK30-F1
#
_cell.length_a   1.000
_cell.length_b   1.000
_cell.length_c   1.000
_cell.angle_alpha   90.00
_cell.angle_beta   90.00
_cell.angle_gamma   90.00
#
_symmetry.space_group_name_H-M   'P 1'
#
loop_
_entity.id
_entity.type
_entity.pdbx_description
1 polymer ?
#
loop_
_entity_poly.entity_id
_entity_poly.type
_entity_poly.pdbx_seq_one_letter_code
_entity_poly.pdbx_strand_id
1 'polypeptide(L)' 'MTTLQTTPRGIEPAPTRAVFASTDFALLKDAVGDFIGRLDPEDKRLNRLAALYHRIGRLA' A
#
# COMPACT_ATOMS: atom_id res chain seq x y z
N MET A 1 15.14 52.47 8.15
CA MET A 1 13.95 51.62 8.38
C MET A 1 14.11 50.40 7.49
N THR A 2 14.55 49.27 8.05
CA THR A 2 14.81 48.04 7.29
C THR A 2 13.69 47.05 7.58
N THR A 3 12.90 46.70 6.55
CA THR A 3 11.80 45.74 6.65
C THR A 3 12.35 44.32 6.55
N LEU A 4 12.15 43.52 7.62
CA LEU A 4 12.46 42.10 7.63
C LEU A 4 11.37 41.34 6.85
N GLN A 5 11.77 40.75 5.73
CA GLN A 5 10.92 39.93 4.88
C GLN A 5 10.80 38.52 5.49
N THR A 6 9.65 38.21 6.09
CA THR A 6 9.34 36.87 6.62
C THR A 6 8.93 35.95 5.47
N THR A 7 9.84 35.11 4.99
CA THR A 7 9.51 34.02 4.05
C THR A 7 8.62 33.00 4.77
N PRO A 8 7.43 32.63 4.24
CA PRO A 8 6.64 31.55 4.83
C PRO A 8 7.45 30.26 4.68
N ARG A 9 7.81 29.64 5.82
CA ARG A 9 8.40 28.29 5.79
C ARG A 9 7.38 27.38 5.12
N GLY A 10 7.76 26.84 3.96
CA GLY A 10 7.00 25.83 3.27
C GLY A 10 6.65 24.72 4.25
N ILE A 11 5.41 24.24 4.18
CA ILE A 11 4.95 23.09 4.94
C ILE A 11 5.84 21.93 4.49
N GLU A 12 6.89 21.61 5.25
CA GLU A 12 7.65 20.39 4.99
C GLU A 12 6.64 19.24 5.03
N PRO A 13 6.59 18.38 3.99
CA PRO A 13 5.72 17.23 4.03
C PRO A 13 6.08 16.44 5.30
N ALA A 14 5.11 16.29 6.20
CA ALA A 14 5.31 15.51 7.41
C ALA A 14 5.92 14.16 7.02
N PRO A 15 6.96 13.69 7.72
CA PRO A 15 7.64 12.45 7.35
C PRO A 15 6.57 11.36 7.19
N THR A 16 6.46 10.83 5.98
CA THR A 16 5.46 9.82 5.65
C THR A 16 5.84 8.57 6.41
N ARG A 17 5.24 8.40 7.59
CA ARG A 17 5.38 7.18 8.38
C ARG A 17 4.78 6.05 7.54
N ALA A 18 5.51 4.94 7.42
CA ALA A 18 4.98 3.75 6.79
C ALA A 18 3.71 3.34 7.53
N VAL A 19 2.59 3.29 6.81
CA VAL A 19 1.28 2.89 7.34
C VAL A 19 1.24 1.39 7.62
N PHE A 20 2.03 0.61 6.88
CA PHE A 20 2.16 -0.83 7.01
C PHE A 20 3.60 -1.22 7.32
N ALA A 21 3.76 -2.21 8.20
CA ALA A 21 5.01 -2.93 8.38
C ALA A 21 5.15 -4.02 7.31
N SER A 22 6.37 -4.47 7.04
CA SER A 22 6.62 -5.55 6.08
C SER A 22 5.87 -6.84 6.44
N THR A 23 5.70 -7.11 7.75
CA THR A 23 4.94 -8.25 8.27
C THR A 23 3.46 -8.22 7.89
N ASP A 24 2.88 -7.03 7.69
CA ASP A 24 1.47 -6.91 7.30
C ASP A 24 1.23 -7.44 5.89
N PHE A 25 2.23 -7.39 5.01
CA PHE A 25 2.12 -7.91 3.65
C PHE A 25 2.04 -9.43 3.62
N ALA A 26 2.63 -10.14 4.57
CA ALA A 26 2.45 -11.58 4.71
C ALA A 26 0.98 -11.92 5.04
N LEU A 27 0.38 -11.21 6.01
CA LEU A 27 -1.02 -11.38 6.38
C LEU A 27 -1.97 -11.05 5.22
N LEU A 28 -1.69 -9.98 4.48
CA LEU A 28 -2.44 -9.58 3.29
C LEU A 28 -2.35 -10.64 2.18
N LYS A 29 -1.16 -11.21 1.97
CA LYS A 29 -0.96 -12.26 0.97
C LYS A 29 -1.83 -13.48 1.29
N ASP A 30 -1.81 -13.93 2.54
CA ASP A 30 -2.59 -15.09 2.99
C ASP A 30 -4.09 -14.82 2.83
N ALA A 31 -4.58 -13.66 3.27
CA ALA A 31 -5.98 -13.27 3.11
C ALA A 31 -6.44 -13.24 1.65
N VAL A 32 -5.59 -12.74 0.74
CA VAL A 32 -5.89 -12.73 -0.70
C VAL A 32 -5.88 -14.14 -1.28
N GLY A 33 -4.94 -14.99 -0.88
CA GLY A 33 -4.87 -16.39 -1.31
C GLY A 33 -6.13 -17.17 -0.90
N ASP A 34 -6.52 -17.04 0.36
CA ASP A 34 -7.75 -17.63 0.90
C ASP A 34 -8.99 -17.14 0.16
N PHE A 35 -9.05 -15.84 -0.15
CA PHE A 35 -10.16 -15.26 -0.89
C PHE A 35 -10.24 -15.82 -2.31
N ILE A 36 -9.11 -15.92 -3.02
CA ILE A 36 -9.04 -16.53 -4.37
C ILE A 36 -9.57 -17.97 -4.32
N GLY A 37 -9.19 -18.76 -3.32
CA GLY A 37 -9.62 -20.15 -3.18
C GLY A 37 -11.12 -20.34 -2.92
N ARG A 38 -11.84 -19.27 -2.53
CA ARG A 38 -13.29 -19.28 -2.29
C ARG A 38 -14.10 -18.76 -3.48
N LEU A 39 -13.44 -18.19 -4.50
CA LEU A 39 -14.13 -17.64 -5.66
C LEU A 39 -14.46 -18.72 -6.68
N ASP A 40 -15.55 -18.49 -7.42
CA ASP A 40 -15.88 -19.30 -8.59
C ASP A 40 -14.76 -19.22 -9.65
N PRO A 41 -14.40 -20.33 -10.31
CA PRO A 41 -13.35 -20.36 -11.34
C PRO A 41 -13.60 -19.42 -12.53
N GLU A 42 -14.85 -19.03 -12.78
CA GLU A 42 -15.22 -18.10 -13.84
C GLU A 42 -15.28 -16.63 -13.37
N ASP A 43 -14.94 -16.34 -12.10
CA ASP A 43 -14.93 -14.97 -11.60
C ASP A 43 -13.89 -14.14 -12.35
N LYS A 44 -14.37 -13.12 -13.05
CA LYS A 44 -13.56 -12.21 -13.89
C LYS A 44 -12.45 -11.49 -13.11
N ARG A 45 -12.54 -11.41 -11.78
CA ARG A 45 -11.55 -10.78 -10.91
C ARG A 45 -10.35 -11.69 -10.62
N LEU A 46 -10.45 -13.00 -10.86
CA LEU A 46 -9.40 -13.97 -10.52
C LEU A 46 -8.03 -13.59 -11.08
N ASN A 47 -7.95 -13.21 -12.36
CA ASN A 47 -6.68 -12.80 -12.98
C ASN A 47 -6.05 -11.58 -12.27
N ARG A 48 -6.87 -10.60 -11.88
CA ARG A 48 -6.40 -9.41 -11.17
C ARG A 48 -5.99 -9.73 -9.73
N LEU A 49 -6.70 -10.65 -9.07
CA LEU A 49 -6.39 -11.10 -7.72
C LEU A 49 -5.12 -11.97 -7.69
N ALA A 50 -4.94 -12.87 -8.64
CA ALA A 50 -3.70 -13.65 -8.78
C ALA A 50 -2.48 -12.74 -8.99
N ALA A 51 -2.59 -11.74 -9.87
CA ALA A 51 -1.55 -10.73 -10.04
C ALA A 51 -1.31 -9.91 -8.76
N LEU A 52 -2.35 -9.58 -8.00
CA LEU A 52 -2.24 -8.91 -6.71
C LEU A 52 -1.50 -9.78 -5.68
N TYR A 53 -1.88 -11.05 -5.55
CA TYR A 53 -1.25 -12.02 -4.66
C TYR A 53 0.26 -12.11 -4.89
N HIS A 54 0.68 -12.21 -6.16
CA HIS A 54 2.11 -12.23 -6.51
C HIS A 54 2.83 -10.92 -6.19
N ARG A 55 2.19 -9.76 -6.41
CA ARG A 55 2.80 -8.45 -6.09
C ARG A 55 2.98 -8.26 -4.59
N ILE A 56 1.97 -8.60 -3.79
CA ILE A 56 2.06 -8.51 -2.32
C ILE A 56 3.14 -9.47 -1.80
N GLY A 57 3.25 -10.67 -2.36
CA GLY A 57 4.29 -11.62 -1.98
C GLY A 57 5.73 -11.18 -2.30
N ARG A 58 5.94 -10.09 -3.05
CA ARG A 58 7.26 -9.48 -3.25
C ARG A 58 7.58 -8.38 -2.21
N LEU A 59 6.58 -7.95 -1.44
CA LEU A 59 6.69 -6.93 -0.40
C LEU A 59 6.84 -7.54 1.01
N ALA A 60 6.49 -8.82 1.15
CA ALA A 60 6.66 -9.61 2.36
C ALA A 60 8.08 -10.15 2.51
#